data_AF-A0A1H4ZK71-F1
#
_entry.id   AF-A0A1H4ZK71-F1
#
_cell.length_a   1.000
_cell.length_b   1.000
_cell.length_c   1.000
_cell.angle_alpha   90.00
_cell.angle_beta   90.00
_cell.angle_gamma   90.00
#
_symmetry.space_group_name_H-M   'P 1'
#
loop_
_entity.id
_entity.type
_entity.pdbx_description
1 polymer ?
#
loop_
_entity_poly.entity_id
_entity_poly.type
_entity_poly.pdbx_seq_one_letter_code
_entity_poly.pdbx_strand_id
1 'polypeptide(L)'
;MRNVRFRRLFVATFGLIMLGSGLAMAQAQQDDAEKEIERYRAMISDPMSNPGFLAVDRGEALWATKRGKKDVSLETCNLGEGPGKLEGAYAKLPRYFQDSDRVMDIEQRLLWCMEKIQDLDTADVRRRRFGGPDYTSDMQDLVAFIANKSSGMKYQPQESHPKEKEMLAAGEALFFRRAGAMDFSCATCHGEDGKRIRLQGLPNFSKAGKDAQETMGGWPTYRVSQSQLRTMQHRLWDCYRQMRMPAPEYASDGVTALTAYMVKMAEGGEITVPSIKR
;
A
#
# COMPACT_ATOMS: atom_id res chain seq x y z
N MET A 1 19.18 -23.07 73.23
CA MET A 1 18.62 -23.39 71.89
C MET A 1 17.57 -22.35 71.53
N ARG A 2 17.69 -21.73 70.35
CA ARG A 2 16.62 -21.20 69.46
C ARG A 2 15.50 -20.31 70.07
N ASN A 3 15.39 -19.05 69.65
CA ASN A 3 14.67 -18.67 68.42
C ASN A 3 14.56 -17.15 68.21
N VAL A 4 15.18 -16.68 67.13
CA VAL A 4 14.97 -15.35 66.53
C VAL A 4 13.85 -15.49 65.49
N ARG A 5 12.70 -14.83 65.70
CA ARG A 5 11.64 -14.69 64.69
C ARG A 5 11.04 -13.30 64.77
N PHE A 6 11.61 -12.32 64.06
CA PHE A 6 10.89 -11.12 63.61
C PHE A 6 11.74 -10.40 62.56
N ARG A 7 11.76 -10.92 61.31
CA ARG A 7 12.36 -10.20 60.17
C ARG A 7 11.95 -10.77 58.82
N ARG A 8 10.65 -10.87 58.54
CA ARG A 8 10.15 -11.18 57.18
C ARG A 8 8.79 -10.53 56.97
N LEU A 9 8.74 -9.23 56.69
CA LEU A 9 7.53 -8.66 56.06
C LEU A 9 7.76 -7.41 55.19
N PHE A 10 9.01 -6.96 54.95
CA PHE A 10 9.26 -5.70 54.23
C PHE A 10 9.91 -5.83 52.83
N VAL A 11 10.04 -7.04 52.28
CA VAL A 11 10.77 -7.24 51.01
C VAL A 11 9.84 -7.39 49.79
N ALA A 12 8.52 -7.51 49.98
CA ALA A 12 7.59 -7.78 48.86
C ALA A 12 7.12 -6.54 48.07
N THR A 13 7.29 -5.32 48.59
CA THR A 13 6.76 -4.08 47.95
C THR A 13 7.74 -3.35 47.04
N PHE A 14 9.05 -3.62 47.14
CA PHE A 14 10.06 -2.95 46.31
C PHE A 14 10.25 -3.58 44.92
N GLY A 15 9.82 -4.83 44.73
CA GLY A 15 9.92 -5.54 43.44
C GLY A 15 8.90 -5.05 42.40
N LEU A 16 7.72 -4.58 42.81
CA LEU A 16 6.66 -4.15 41.90
C LEU A 16 6.92 -2.78 41.26
N ILE A 17 7.62 -1.88 41.96
CA ILE A 17 7.87 -0.51 41.48
C ILE A 17 8.95 -0.50 40.39
N MET A 18 10.01 -1.32 40.51
CA MET A 18 11.08 -1.37 39.48
C MET A 18 10.63 -1.98 38.15
N LEU A 19 9.66 -2.91 38.15
CA LEU A 19 9.12 -3.50 36.91
C LEU A 19 8.23 -2.51 36.15
N GLY A 20 7.47 -1.66 36.85
CA GLY A 20 6.64 -0.62 36.24
C GLY A 20 7.45 0.51 35.60
N SER A 21 8.55 0.94 36.24
CA SER A 21 9.42 2.00 35.72
C SER A 21 10.18 1.60 34.45
N GLY A 22 10.63 0.34 34.36
CA GLY A 22 11.35 -0.15 33.18
C GLY A 22 10.48 -0.28 31.92
N LEU A 23 9.23 -0.72 32.09
CA LEU A 23 8.24 -0.79 30.99
C LEU A 23 7.86 0.60 30.47
N ALA A 24 7.63 1.55 31.38
CA ALA A 24 7.30 2.93 31.02
C ALA A 24 8.45 3.64 30.29
N MET A 25 9.70 3.44 30.74
CA MET A 25 10.88 3.99 30.05
C MET A 25 11.11 3.36 28.67
N ALA A 26 10.86 2.05 28.54
CA ALA A 26 10.96 1.37 27.25
C ALA A 26 9.89 1.80 26.25
N GLN A 27 8.67 2.14 26.70
CA GLN A 27 7.62 2.70 25.85
C GLN A 27 7.92 4.17 25.48
N ALA A 28 8.32 5.01 26.44
CA ALA A 28 8.64 6.41 26.18
C ALA A 28 9.80 6.57 25.18
N GLN A 29 10.85 5.76 25.30
CA GLN A 29 11.98 5.79 24.36
C GLN A 29 11.61 5.27 22.96
N GLN A 30 10.52 4.49 22.82
CA GLN A 30 9.99 4.04 21.53
C GLN A 30 9.19 5.14 20.84
N ASP A 31 8.32 5.83 21.59
CA ASP A 31 7.54 6.97 21.08
C ASP A 31 8.46 8.07 20.54
N ASP A 32 9.60 8.32 21.20
CA ASP A 32 10.56 9.34 20.75
C ASP A 32 11.27 8.97 19.44
N ALA A 33 11.59 7.67 19.24
CA ALA A 33 12.20 7.21 17.99
C ALA A 33 11.22 7.26 16.81
N GLU A 34 9.93 6.95 17.02
CA GLU A 34 8.90 7.06 15.99
C GLU A 34 8.65 8.53 15.61
N LYS A 35 8.58 9.43 16.60
CA LYS A 35 8.44 10.88 16.36
C LYS A 35 9.60 11.47 15.55
N GLU A 36 10.84 11.07 15.82
CA GLU A 36 11.99 11.57 15.05
C GLU A 36 11.98 11.04 13.61
N ILE A 37 11.51 9.80 13.38
CA ILE A 37 11.31 9.27 12.03
C ILE A 37 10.19 10.04 11.31
N GLU A 38 9.09 10.36 11.99
CA GLU A 38 8.00 11.18 11.44
C GLU A 38 8.47 12.60 11.10
N ARG A 39 9.26 13.22 11.96
CA ARG A 39 9.87 14.53 11.71
C ARG A 39 10.77 14.50 10.49
N TYR A 40 11.62 13.48 10.35
CA TYR A 40 12.43 13.30 9.14
C TYR A 40 11.57 13.14 7.89
N ARG A 41 10.49 12.34 7.95
CA ARG A 41 9.52 12.19 6.84
C ARG A 41 8.84 13.50 6.46
N ALA A 42 8.47 14.32 7.45
CA ALA A 42 7.87 15.63 7.20
C ALA A 42 8.85 16.57 6.48
N MET A 43 10.13 16.57 6.87
CA MET A 43 11.15 17.41 6.23
C MET A 43 11.43 17.05 4.76
N ILE A 44 11.24 15.79 4.37
CA ILE A 44 11.42 15.32 2.98
C ILE A 44 10.10 15.24 2.19
N SER A 45 8.99 15.68 2.79
CA SER A 45 7.67 15.64 2.13
C SER A 45 7.44 16.81 1.16
N ASP A 46 8.34 17.80 1.14
CA ASP A 46 8.32 18.88 0.16
C ASP A 46 8.43 18.29 -1.27
N PRO A 47 7.54 18.65 -2.22
CA PRO A 47 7.53 18.10 -3.57
C PRO A 47 8.88 18.20 -4.30
N MET A 48 9.66 19.28 -4.08
CA MET A 48 10.99 19.42 -4.70
C MET A 48 12.03 18.49 -4.08
N SER A 49 11.83 18.06 -2.85
CA SER A 49 12.71 17.14 -2.12
C SER A 49 12.33 15.66 -2.28
N ASN A 50 11.17 15.37 -2.87
CA ASN A 50 10.62 14.02 -2.96
C ASN A 50 10.94 13.35 -4.31
N PRO A 51 11.84 12.33 -4.35
CA PRO A 51 12.26 11.68 -5.59
C PRO A 51 11.12 10.94 -6.30
N GLY A 52 9.99 10.70 -5.62
CA GLY A 52 8.79 10.13 -6.22
C GLY A 52 8.21 10.98 -7.35
N PHE A 53 8.39 12.30 -7.32
CA PHE A 53 7.90 13.19 -8.39
C PHE A 53 8.63 12.98 -9.72
N LEU A 54 9.86 12.43 -9.72
CA LEU A 54 10.52 12.03 -10.98
C LEU A 54 9.72 10.96 -11.74
N ALA A 55 9.01 10.09 -11.01
CA ALA A 55 8.12 9.10 -11.62
C ALA A 55 6.81 9.73 -12.11
N VAL A 56 6.31 10.76 -11.42
CA VAL A 56 5.14 11.55 -11.84
C VAL A 56 5.43 12.22 -13.19
N ASP A 57 6.57 12.91 -13.31
CA ASP A 57 6.94 13.62 -14.54
C ASP A 57 7.13 12.65 -15.73
N ARG A 58 7.81 11.52 -15.51
CA ARG A 58 7.92 10.46 -16.52
C ARG A 58 6.57 9.88 -16.88
N GLY A 59 5.70 9.67 -15.90
CA GLY A 59 4.35 9.16 -16.09
C GLY A 59 3.48 10.10 -16.93
N GLU A 60 3.59 11.41 -16.72
CA GLU A 60 2.90 12.43 -17.52
C GLU A 60 3.38 12.40 -18.98
N ALA A 61 4.70 12.34 -19.19
CA ALA A 61 5.26 12.20 -20.53
C ALA A 61 4.82 10.89 -21.21
N LEU A 62 4.85 9.77 -20.47
CA LEU A 62 4.40 8.46 -20.95
C LEU A 62 2.92 8.45 -21.33
N TRP A 63 2.07 9.14 -20.57
CA TRP A 63 0.63 9.24 -20.83
C TRP A 63 0.32 9.87 -22.19
N ALA A 64 1.06 10.93 -22.54
CA ALA A 64 0.94 11.64 -23.83
C ALA A 64 1.72 10.99 -24.98
N THR A 65 2.62 10.04 -24.69
CA THR A 65 3.45 9.41 -25.71
C THR A 65 2.63 8.43 -26.55
N LYS A 66 2.67 8.60 -27.86
CA LYS A 66 2.07 7.66 -28.83
C LYS A 66 2.86 6.36 -28.88
N ARG A 67 2.17 5.23 -28.71
CA ARG A 67 2.77 3.89 -28.64
C ARG A 67 1.88 2.85 -29.33
N GLY A 68 2.42 1.64 -29.47
CA GLY A 68 1.71 0.48 -30.02
C GLY A 68 1.50 0.57 -31.53
N LYS A 69 0.83 -0.41 -32.11
CA LYS A 69 0.62 -0.47 -33.57
C LYS A 69 -0.29 0.64 -34.09
N LYS A 70 -1.15 1.18 -33.23
CA LYS A 70 -2.09 2.26 -33.58
C LYS A 70 -1.46 3.66 -33.49
N ASP A 71 -0.26 3.79 -32.93
CA ASP A 71 0.44 5.08 -32.76
C ASP A 71 -0.45 6.15 -32.09
N VAL A 72 -1.10 5.78 -30.99
CA VAL A 72 -1.96 6.67 -30.18
C VAL A 72 -1.49 6.70 -28.73
N SER A 73 -1.78 7.79 -28.02
CA SER A 73 -1.44 7.97 -26.60
C SER A 73 -2.51 7.33 -25.69
N LEU A 74 -2.29 7.36 -24.37
CA LEU A 74 -3.24 6.85 -23.38
C LEU A 74 -4.32 7.88 -23.00
N GLU A 75 -4.30 9.08 -23.57
CA GLU A 75 -5.20 10.21 -23.25
C GLU A 75 -6.70 9.91 -23.42
N THR A 76 -7.07 8.85 -24.12
CA THR A 76 -8.47 8.42 -24.26
C THR A 76 -8.85 7.26 -23.33
N CYS A 77 -7.90 6.76 -22.54
CA CYS A 77 -8.15 5.69 -21.59
C CYS A 77 -9.15 6.15 -20.53
N ASN A 78 -10.23 5.38 -20.36
CA ASN A 78 -11.24 5.63 -19.34
C ASN A 78 -10.83 4.91 -18.06
N LEU A 79 -10.47 5.66 -17.01
CA LEU A 79 -10.08 5.13 -15.71
C LEU A 79 -11.24 5.06 -14.70
N GLY A 80 -12.47 5.35 -15.15
CA GLY A 80 -13.70 5.27 -14.35
C GLY A 80 -14.50 6.57 -14.30
N GLU A 81 -13.84 7.70 -14.54
CA GLU A 81 -14.47 9.03 -14.52
C GLU A 81 -14.87 9.53 -15.92
N GLY A 82 -14.63 8.72 -16.94
CA GLY A 82 -14.81 9.04 -18.36
C GLY A 82 -13.49 8.97 -19.13
N PRO A 83 -13.53 8.95 -20.47
CA PRO A 83 -12.33 8.91 -21.31
C PRO A 83 -11.41 10.09 -21.01
N GLY A 84 -10.15 9.80 -20.66
CA GLY A 84 -9.09 10.79 -20.44
C GLY A 84 -9.14 11.57 -19.13
N LYS A 85 -10.18 11.38 -18.29
CA LYS A 85 -10.29 12.08 -17.01
C LYS A 85 -9.46 11.39 -15.93
N LEU A 86 -8.55 12.13 -15.32
CA LEU A 86 -7.59 11.62 -14.33
C LEU A 86 -7.96 12.02 -12.91
N GLU A 87 -8.52 13.22 -12.74
CA GLU A 87 -8.86 13.81 -11.45
C GLU A 87 -9.87 12.94 -10.71
N GLY A 88 -9.47 12.45 -9.53
CA GLY A 88 -10.29 11.58 -8.69
C GLY A 88 -10.45 10.13 -9.17
N ALA A 89 -9.86 9.75 -10.32
CA ALA A 89 -9.96 8.38 -10.81
C ALA A 89 -9.31 7.38 -9.84
N TYR A 90 -8.12 7.69 -9.33
CA TYR A 90 -7.40 6.81 -8.41
C TYR A 90 -8.15 6.63 -7.07
N ALA A 91 -8.85 7.66 -6.61
CA ALA A 91 -9.63 7.61 -5.35
C ALA A 91 -10.81 6.63 -5.39
N LYS A 92 -11.27 6.25 -6.59
CA LYS A 92 -12.43 5.39 -6.82
C LYS A 92 -12.06 4.03 -7.41
N LEU A 93 -10.79 3.64 -7.37
CA LEU A 93 -10.29 2.35 -7.82
C LEU A 93 -9.91 1.46 -6.62
N PRO A 94 -10.00 0.11 -6.75
CA PRO A 94 -10.52 -0.66 -7.89
C PRO A 94 -12.04 -0.51 -8.09
N ARG A 95 -12.51 -0.70 -9.33
CA ARG A 95 -13.93 -0.61 -9.68
C ARG A 95 -14.33 -1.49 -10.85
N TYR A 96 -15.63 -1.70 -11.03
CA TYR A 96 -16.18 -2.37 -12.20
C TYR A 96 -16.13 -1.49 -13.45
N PHE A 97 -15.71 -2.10 -14.57
CA PHE A 97 -15.66 -1.49 -15.89
C PHE A 97 -16.51 -2.30 -16.88
N GLN A 98 -17.56 -1.69 -17.42
CA GLN A 98 -18.52 -2.34 -18.31
C GLN A 98 -17.90 -2.85 -19.62
N ASP A 99 -16.90 -2.16 -20.17
CA ASP A 99 -16.24 -2.52 -21.43
C ASP A 99 -15.37 -3.79 -21.35
N SER A 100 -14.96 -4.16 -20.14
CA SER A 100 -14.21 -5.38 -19.85
C SER A 100 -15.02 -6.42 -19.08
N ASP A 101 -16.21 -6.03 -18.60
CA ASP A 101 -17.07 -6.79 -17.70
C ASP A 101 -16.30 -7.33 -16.45
N ARG A 102 -15.38 -6.53 -15.91
CA ARG A 102 -14.49 -6.92 -14.80
C ARG A 102 -14.24 -5.78 -13.82
N VAL A 103 -13.92 -6.15 -12.58
CA VAL A 103 -13.35 -5.20 -11.59
C VAL A 103 -11.85 -5.15 -11.79
N MET A 104 -11.29 -3.95 -11.96
CA MET A 104 -9.87 -3.74 -12.20
C MET A 104 -9.30 -2.72 -11.24
N ASP A 105 -8.08 -2.97 -10.78
CA ASP A 105 -7.22 -1.95 -10.19
C ASP A 105 -6.62 -1.06 -11.29
N ILE A 106 -5.86 -0.04 -10.88
CA ILE A 106 -5.26 0.90 -11.83
C ILE A 106 -4.28 0.21 -12.79
N GLU A 107 -3.50 -0.77 -12.33
CA GLU A 107 -2.48 -1.42 -13.14
C GLU A 107 -3.10 -2.41 -14.15
N GLN A 108 -4.14 -3.16 -13.77
CA GLN A 108 -4.95 -3.93 -14.73
C GLN A 108 -5.61 -3.02 -15.78
N ARG A 109 -6.19 -1.89 -15.35
CA ARG A 109 -6.88 -0.99 -16.28
C ARG A 109 -5.92 -0.35 -17.28
N LEU A 110 -4.73 0.04 -16.84
CA LEU A 110 -3.68 0.57 -17.72
C LEU A 110 -3.23 -0.45 -18.76
N LEU A 111 -2.95 -1.69 -18.36
CA LEU A 111 -2.60 -2.77 -19.30
C LEU A 111 -3.70 -3.00 -20.32
N TRP A 112 -4.96 -3.02 -19.87
CA TRP A 112 -6.11 -3.14 -20.76
C TRP A 112 -6.18 -1.99 -21.77
N CYS A 113 -5.95 -0.75 -21.34
CA CYS A 113 -5.92 0.41 -22.24
C CYS A 113 -4.76 0.33 -23.24
N MET A 114 -3.56 -0.07 -22.81
CA MET A 114 -2.42 -0.28 -23.71
C MET A 114 -2.76 -1.29 -24.82
N GLU A 115 -3.40 -2.41 -24.47
CA GLU A 115 -3.77 -3.44 -25.44
C GLU A 115 -4.93 -2.98 -26.35
N LYS A 116 -5.99 -2.38 -25.80
CA LYS A 116 -7.20 -2.05 -26.56
C LYS A 116 -7.11 -0.74 -27.35
N ILE A 117 -6.53 0.28 -26.74
CA ILE A 117 -6.43 1.63 -27.34
C ILE A 117 -5.19 1.71 -28.21
N GLN A 118 -4.03 1.30 -27.71
CA GLN A 118 -2.76 1.45 -28.43
C GLN A 118 -2.42 0.25 -29.33
N ASP A 119 -3.04 -0.91 -29.10
CA ASP A 119 -2.60 -2.19 -29.70
C ASP A 119 -1.11 -2.42 -29.45
N LEU A 120 -0.71 -2.20 -28.19
CA LEU A 120 0.64 -2.41 -27.69
C LEU A 120 0.76 -3.84 -27.12
N ASP A 121 1.80 -4.56 -27.55
CA ASP A 121 2.19 -5.81 -26.87
C ASP A 121 2.73 -5.49 -25.47
N THR A 122 2.02 -5.94 -24.43
CA THR A 122 2.35 -5.65 -23.03
C THR A 122 3.38 -6.62 -22.44
N ALA A 123 3.93 -7.57 -23.20
CA ALA A 123 4.89 -8.55 -22.68
C ALA A 123 6.13 -7.88 -22.04
N ASP A 124 6.70 -6.87 -22.69
CA ASP A 124 7.84 -6.12 -22.13
C ASP A 124 7.45 -5.29 -20.91
N VAL A 125 6.28 -4.64 -20.95
CA VAL A 125 5.75 -3.86 -19.82
C VAL A 125 5.56 -4.74 -18.58
N ARG A 126 4.99 -5.94 -18.75
CA ARG A 126 4.81 -6.94 -17.67
C ARG A 126 6.14 -7.49 -17.17
N ARG A 127 7.13 -7.66 -18.05
CA ARG A 127 8.49 -8.09 -17.68
C ARG A 127 9.18 -7.03 -16.82
N ARG A 128 9.06 -5.75 -17.17
CA ARG A 128 9.62 -4.59 -16.46
C ARG A 128 8.67 -3.94 -15.44
N ARG A 129 7.61 -4.64 -15.03
CA ARG A 129 6.55 -4.16 -14.12
C ARG A 129 7.05 -3.43 -12.86
N PHE A 130 8.20 -3.83 -12.32
CA PHE A 130 8.83 -3.17 -11.19
C PHE A 130 10.22 -2.67 -11.61
N GLY A 131 10.50 -1.38 -11.37
CA GLY A 131 11.79 -0.77 -11.69
C GLY A 131 12.94 -1.39 -10.89
N GLY A 132 14.13 -1.34 -11.46
CA GLY A 132 15.37 -1.83 -10.88
C GLY A 132 16.48 -0.77 -10.93
N PRO A 133 17.71 -1.12 -10.54
CA PRO A 133 18.84 -0.19 -10.58
C PRO A 133 19.09 0.43 -11.95
N ASP A 134 18.89 -0.37 -13.02
CA ASP A 134 19.29 0.01 -14.39
C ASP A 134 18.11 0.43 -15.28
N TYR A 135 16.87 0.33 -14.79
CA TYR A 135 15.69 0.64 -15.59
C TYR A 135 14.49 1.07 -14.74
N THR A 136 13.66 1.94 -15.32
CA THR A 136 12.38 2.35 -14.74
C THR A 136 11.24 1.44 -15.20
N SER A 137 10.12 1.49 -14.47
CA SER A 137 8.89 0.81 -14.84
C SER A 137 7.86 1.82 -15.34
N ASP A 138 7.44 1.66 -16.59
CA ASP A 138 6.34 2.43 -17.19
C ASP A 138 5.09 2.38 -16.30
N MET A 139 4.80 1.22 -15.69
CA MET A 139 3.63 1.05 -14.82
C MET A 139 3.75 1.84 -13.52
N GLN A 140 4.94 1.85 -12.90
CA GLN A 140 5.15 2.62 -11.67
C GLN A 140 5.09 4.12 -11.94
N ASP A 141 5.64 4.57 -13.07
CA ASP A 141 5.60 5.97 -13.50
C ASP A 141 4.16 6.42 -13.81
N LEU A 142 3.41 5.67 -14.61
CA LEU A 142 2.00 5.97 -14.93
C LEU A 142 1.11 5.98 -13.69
N VAL A 143 1.27 5.00 -12.77
CA VAL A 143 0.50 4.98 -11.53
C VAL A 143 0.84 6.16 -10.63
N ALA A 144 2.11 6.55 -10.52
CA ALA A 144 2.51 7.73 -9.76
C ALA A 144 1.83 9.00 -10.29
N PHE A 145 1.87 9.21 -11.61
CA PHE A 145 1.22 10.33 -12.28
C PHE A 145 -0.29 10.37 -12.02
N ILE A 146 -1.00 9.27 -12.29
CA ILE A 146 -2.46 9.21 -12.17
C ILE A 146 -2.90 9.34 -10.71
N ALA A 147 -2.18 8.70 -9.78
CA ALA A 147 -2.48 8.79 -8.36
C ALA A 147 -2.28 10.22 -7.84
N ASN A 148 -1.25 10.93 -8.33
CA ASN A 148 -0.98 12.32 -7.96
C ASN A 148 -2.11 13.27 -8.40
N LYS A 149 -2.82 12.99 -9.50
CA LYS A 149 -4.04 13.73 -9.91
C LYS A 149 -5.22 13.55 -8.94
N SER A 150 -5.10 12.65 -7.96
CA SER A 150 -6.07 12.47 -6.87
C SER A 150 -5.53 12.86 -5.49
N SER A 151 -4.33 13.48 -5.40
CA SER A 151 -3.79 13.96 -4.13
C SER A 151 -4.69 15.04 -3.49
N GLY A 152 -4.89 14.97 -2.18
CA GLY A 152 -5.83 15.79 -1.41
C GLY A 152 -7.28 15.29 -1.45
N MET A 153 -7.60 14.30 -2.30
CA MET A 153 -8.93 13.68 -2.34
C MET A 153 -9.02 12.51 -1.37
N LYS A 154 -10.25 12.12 -1.01
CA LYS A 154 -10.51 10.98 -0.13
C LYS A 154 -10.86 9.72 -0.91
N TYR A 155 -10.37 8.56 -0.46
CA TYR A 155 -10.78 7.27 -0.99
C TYR A 155 -12.29 7.06 -0.88
N GLN A 156 -12.86 6.59 -1.99
CA GLN A 156 -14.28 6.28 -2.18
C GLN A 156 -14.39 4.86 -2.76
N PRO A 157 -14.30 3.81 -1.91
CA PRO A 157 -14.42 2.42 -2.37
C PRO A 157 -15.73 2.18 -3.11
N GLN A 158 -15.68 1.35 -4.15
CA GLN A 158 -16.85 1.05 -4.99
C GLN A 158 -17.51 -0.26 -4.56
N GLU A 159 -18.83 -0.22 -4.37
CA GLU A 159 -19.66 -1.36 -3.91
C GLU A 159 -21.02 -1.42 -4.60
N SER A 160 -21.19 -0.66 -5.68
CA SER A 160 -22.48 -0.50 -6.34
C SER A 160 -22.84 -1.72 -7.18
N HIS A 161 -21.84 -2.34 -7.80
CA HIS A 161 -22.03 -3.46 -8.72
C HIS A 161 -21.84 -4.81 -8.00
N PRO A 162 -22.59 -5.87 -8.33
CA PRO A 162 -22.43 -7.19 -7.73
C PRO A 162 -20.99 -7.74 -7.77
N LYS A 163 -20.29 -7.53 -8.89
CA LYS A 163 -18.87 -7.94 -9.02
C LYS A 163 -17.91 -7.17 -8.10
N GLU A 164 -18.23 -5.93 -7.74
CA GLU A 164 -17.43 -5.16 -6.78
C GLU A 164 -17.57 -5.76 -5.38
N LYS A 165 -18.80 -6.12 -4.98
CA LYS A 165 -19.08 -6.81 -3.72
C LYS A 165 -18.39 -8.17 -3.65
N GLU A 166 -18.44 -8.94 -4.74
CA GLU A 166 -17.75 -10.22 -4.85
C GLU A 166 -16.22 -10.06 -4.73
N MET A 167 -15.64 -9.08 -5.43
CA MET A 167 -14.21 -8.78 -5.37
C MET A 167 -13.77 -8.38 -3.96
N LEU A 168 -14.58 -7.61 -3.25
CA LEU A 168 -14.32 -7.23 -1.85
C LEU A 168 -14.39 -8.43 -0.91
N ALA A 169 -15.41 -9.28 -1.04
CA ALA A 169 -15.53 -10.50 -0.24
C ALA A 169 -14.35 -11.46 -0.49
N ALA A 170 -13.90 -11.59 -1.74
CA ALA A 170 -12.70 -12.35 -2.08
C ALA A 170 -11.44 -11.74 -1.44
N GLY A 171 -11.33 -10.41 -1.43
CA GLY A 171 -10.22 -9.68 -0.80
C GLY A 171 -10.16 -9.92 0.71
N GLU A 172 -11.29 -9.84 1.39
CA GLU A 172 -11.43 -10.14 2.81
C GLU A 172 -11.02 -11.60 3.10
N ALA A 173 -11.57 -12.55 2.34
CA ALA A 173 -11.23 -13.96 2.49
C ALA A 173 -9.72 -14.21 2.32
N LEU A 174 -9.08 -13.56 1.34
CA LEU A 174 -7.63 -13.65 1.14
C LEU A 174 -6.84 -13.01 2.30
N PHE A 175 -7.31 -11.90 2.85
CA PHE A 175 -6.65 -11.20 3.96
C PHE A 175 -6.55 -12.08 5.22
N PHE A 176 -7.62 -12.84 5.52
CA PHE A 176 -7.67 -13.74 6.67
C PHE A 176 -7.19 -15.17 6.39
N ARG A 177 -6.89 -15.51 5.13
CA ARG A 177 -6.45 -16.87 4.75
C ARG A 177 -5.04 -17.15 5.25
N ARG A 178 -4.90 -18.15 6.12
CA ARG A 178 -3.61 -18.71 6.51
C ARG A 178 -3.13 -19.74 5.49
N ALA A 179 -1.86 -19.68 5.11
CA ALA A 179 -1.27 -20.61 4.16
C ALA A 179 0.26 -20.68 4.27
N GLY A 180 0.84 -21.65 3.55
CA GLY A 180 2.29 -21.80 3.39
C GLY A 180 2.99 -22.39 4.61
N ALA A 181 4.31 -22.54 4.52
CA ALA A 181 5.11 -23.22 5.54
C ALA A 181 5.14 -22.52 6.91
N MET A 182 4.79 -21.23 6.97
CA MET A 182 4.75 -20.45 8.21
C MET A 182 3.33 -20.25 8.74
N ASP A 183 2.31 -20.78 8.05
CA ASP A 183 0.90 -20.67 8.44
C ASP A 183 0.46 -19.21 8.71
N PHE A 184 0.96 -18.28 7.90
CA PHE A 184 0.68 -16.85 7.99
C PHE A 184 -0.52 -16.47 7.10
N SER A 185 -1.24 -15.44 7.55
CA SER A 185 -2.20 -14.64 6.78
C SER A 185 -1.78 -13.17 6.81
N CYS A 186 -2.42 -12.29 6.04
CA CYS A 186 -2.21 -10.84 6.19
C CYS A 186 -2.59 -10.38 7.61
N ALA A 187 -3.71 -10.91 8.13
CA ALA A 187 -4.20 -10.65 9.48
C ALA A 187 -3.23 -11.07 10.60
N THR A 188 -2.34 -12.03 10.35
CA THR A 188 -1.31 -12.44 11.33
C THR A 188 -0.42 -11.28 11.76
N CYS A 189 -0.16 -10.32 10.87
CA CYS A 189 0.64 -9.12 11.18
C CYS A 189 -0.21 -7.85 11.21
N HIS A 190 -1.27 -7.79 10.41
CA HIS A 190 -2.07 -6.58 10.18
C HIS A 190 -3.49 -6.67 10.76
N GLY A 191 -3.74 -7.58 11.71
CA GLY A 191 -5.06 -7.81 12.29
C GLY A 191 -5.31 -7.17 13.66
N GLU A 192 -4.30 -6.56 14.27
CA GLU A 192 -4.37 -6.00 15.61
C GLU A 192 -3.70 -4.62 15.68
N ASP A 193 -4.22 -3.74 16.53
CA ASP A 193 -3.68 -2.40 16.73
C ASP A 193 -2.33 -2.44 17.49
N GLY A 194 -1.46 -1.46 17.21
CA GLY A 194 -0.24 -1.21 18.00
C GLY A 194 0.82 -2.32 17.94
N LYS A 195 0.74 -3.21 16.94
CA LYS A 195 1.74 -4.26 16.74
C LYS A 195 2.96 -3.74 16.00
N ARG A 196 4.07 -4.47 16.16
CA ARG A 196 5.30 -4.26 15.41
C ARG A 196 6.04 -5.57 15.15
N ILE A 197 6.85 -5.61 14.10
CA ILE A 197 7.89 -6.61 13.91
C ILE A 197 9.24 -5.93 13.97
N ARG A 198 10.08 -6.34 14.93
CA ARG A 198 11.33 -5.63 15.26
C ARG A 198 11.04 -4.15 15.58
N LEU A 199 11.53 -3.23 14.74
CA LEU A 199 11.35 -1.78 14.88
C LEU A 199 10.38 -1.21 13.84
N GLN A 200 9.55 -2.06 13.22
CA GLN A 200 8.59 -1.64 12.20
C GLN A 200 7.18 -1.74 12.76
N GLY A 201 6.54 -0.59 13.01
CA GLY A 201 5.11 -0.53 13.30
C GLY A 201 4.29 -1.15 12.18
N LEU A 202 3.23 -1.88 12.56
CA LEU A 202 2.36 -2.59 11.65
C LEU A 202 0.97 -1.94 11.66
N PRO A 203 0.49 -1.40 10.53
CA PRO A 203 -0.85 -0.87 10.45
C PRO A 203 -1.90 -1.98 10.54
N ASN A 204 -3.01 -1.71 11.21
CA ASN A 204 -4.16 -2.60 11.25
C ASN A 204 -5.08 -2.41 10.01
N PHE A 205 -5.38 -3.53 9.35
CA PHE A 205 -6.26 -3.64 8.18
C PHE A 205 -7.44 -4.61 8.42
N SER A 206 -7.67 -5.10 9.63
CA SER A 206 -8.85 -5.93 9.96
C SER A 206 -10.14 -5.12 10.13
N LYS A 207 -10.02 -3.79 10.25
CA LYS A 207 -11.13 -2.87 10.43
C LYS A 207 -10.85 -1.55 9.72
N ALA A 208 -11.92 -0.83 9.38
CA ALA A 208 -11.78 0.53 8.90
C ALA A 208 -11.20 1.44 9.99
N GLY A 209 -10.27 2.31 9.62
CA GLY A 209 -9.65 3.20 10.59
C GLY A 209 -8.41 3.92 10.10
N LYS A 210 -7.82 4.70 11.01
CA LYS A 210 -6.72 5.62 10.74
C LYS A 210 -5.49 4.92 10.15
N ASP A 211 -5.10 3.76 10.68
CA ASP A 211 -3.96 2.98 10.17
C ASP A 211 -4.11 2.61 8.69
N ALA A 212 -5.29 2.13 8.29
CA ALA A 212 -5.59 1.79 6.91
C ALA A 212 -5.66 3.05 6.03
N GLN A 213 -6.33 4.11 6.51
CA GLN A 213 -6.44 5.40 5.84
C GLN A 213 -5.05 6.01 5.54
N GLU A 214 -4.18 6.12 6.54
CA GLU A 214 -2.84 6.68 6.39
C GLU A 214 -1.93 5.78 5.54
N THR A 215 -2.06 4.46 5.69
CA THR A 215 -1.24 3.54 4.91
C THR A 215 -1.61 3.62 3.43
N MET A 216 -2.88 3.42 3.09
CA MET A 216 -3.36 3.44 1.69
C MET A 216 -3.28 4.83 1.07
N GLY A 217 -3.52 5.88 1.87
CA GLY A 217 -3.38 7.28 1.46
C GLY A 217 -1.96 7.59 0.97
N GLY A 218 -0.95 6.89 1.47
CA GLY A 218 0.43 7.05 1.08
C GLY A 218 0.93 6.16 -0.07
N TRP A 219 0.09 5.39 -0.77
CA TRP A 219 0.53 4.58 -1.93
C TRP A 219 0.01 5.16 -3.25
N PRO A 220 0.84 5.28 -4.31
CA PRO A 220 2.23 4.80 -4.44
C PRO A 220 3.25 5.61 -3.62
N THR A 221 4.42 5.01 -3.37
CA THR A 221 5.43 5.57 -2.47
C THR A 221 6.86 5.35 -2.98
N TYR A 222 7.72 6.34 -2.81
CA TYR A 222 9.16 6.18 -2.96
C TYR A 222 9.75 5.46 -1.74
N ARG A 223 10.37 4.29 -1.97
CA ARG A 223 11.01 3.51 -0.91
C ARG A 223 12.49 3.79 -0.85
N VAL A 224 12.93 4.48 0.20
CA VAL A 224 14.33 4.87 0.41
C VAL A 224 15.27 3.67 0.38
N SER A 225 14.89 2.54 1.00
CA SER A 225 15.72 1.32 1.01
C SER A 225 15.91 0.67 -0.37
N GLN A 226 15.08 1.03 -1.35
CA GLN A 226 15.14 0.47 -2.70
C GLN A 226 15.52 1.50 -3.76
N SER A 227 15.58 2.79 -3.38
CA SER A 227 15.75 3.91 -4.30
C SER A 227 14.80 3.87 -5.51
N GLN A 228 13.55 3.45 -5.28
CA GLN A 228 12.55 3.22 -6.32
C GLN A 228 11.14 3.58 -5.82
N LEU A 229 10.30 4.11 -6.71
CA LEU A 229 8.86 4.21 -6.45
C LEU A 229 8.21 2.84 -6.60
N ARG A 230 7.33 2.48 -5.64
CA ARG A 230 6.60 1.22 -5.60
C ARG A 230 5.10 1.45 -5.52
N THR A 231 4.34 0.59 -6.19
CA THR A 231 2.87 0.57 -6.19
C THR A 231 2.33 -0.51 -5.25
N MET A 232 1.00 -0.58 -5.12
CA MET A 232 0.35 -1.62 -4.31
C MET A 232 0.61 -3.03 -4.87
N GLN A 233 0.70 -3.21 -6.19
CA GLN A 233 1.11 -4.49 -6.80
C GLN A 233 2.47 -4.96 -6.27
N HIS A 234 3.46 -4.07 -6.21
CA HIS A 234 4.76 -4.42 -5.63
C HIS A 234 4.66 -4.69 -4.13
N ARG A 235 3.89 -3.90 -3.38
CA ARG A 235 3.76 -4.10 -1.93
C ARG A 235 3.17 -5.47 -1.61
N LEU A 236 2.12 -5.87 -2.33
CA LEU A 236 1.49 -7.18 -2.15
C LEU A 236 2.41 -8.31 -2.59
N TRP A 237 3.11 -8.18 -3.72
CA TRP A 237 4.19 -9.11 -4.11
C TRP A 237 5.24 -9.30 -3.00
N ASP A 238 5.71 -8.20 -2.39
CA ASP A 238 6.72 -8.21 -1.33
C ASP A 238 6.18 -8.85 -0.04
N CYS A 239 4.88 -8.69 0.26
CA CYS A 239 4.22 -9.32 1.41
C CYS A 239 4.12 -10.83 1.22
N TYR A 240 3.61 -11.31 0.09
CA TYR A 240 3.53 -12.74 -0.23
C TYR A 240 4.93 -13.40 -0.16
N ARG A 241 5.96 -12.75 -0.72
CA ARG A 241 7.35 -13.20 -0.62
C ARG A 241 7.81 -13.35 0.84
N GLN A 242 7.52 -12.36 1.69
CA GLN A 242 7.88 -12.41 3.11
C GLN A 242 7.09 -13.47 3.89
N MET A 243 5.88 -13.82 3.44
CA MET A 243 5.08 -14.95 3.97
C MET A 243 5.56 -16.32 3.47
N ARG A 244 6.64 -16.39 2.66
CA ARG A 244 7.14 -17.63 2.01
C ARG A 244 6.09 -18.27 1.10
N MET A 245 5.21 -17.45 0.54
CA MET A 245 4.26 -17.86 -0.49
C MET A 245 4.87 -17.68 -1.88
N PRO A 246 4.39 -18.41 -2.90
CA PRO A 246 4.71 -18.13 -4.29
C PRO A 246 4.41 -16.67 -4.64
N ALA A 247 5.19 -16.10 -5.56
CA ALA A 247 4.94 -14.75 -6.04
C ALA A 247 3.55 -14.70 -6.70
N PRO A 248 2.67 -13.76 -6.30
CA PRO A 248 1.41 -13.57 -6.99
C PRO A 248 1.69 -13.11 -8.42
N GLU A 249 0.84 -13.55 -9.34
CA GLU A 249 0.88 -13.04 -10.71
C GLU A 249 0.60 -11.53 -10.71
N TYR A 250 1.37 -10.81 -11.52
CA TYR A 250 1.21 -9.37 -11.66
C TYR A 250 -0.10 -9.03 -12.33
N ALA A 251 -0.81 -8.03 -11.81
CA ALA A 251 -2.12 -7.62 -12.33
C ALA A 251 -3.17 -8.76 -12.26
N SER A 252 -3.05 -9.64 -11.26
CA SER A 252 -4.01 -10.71 -11.00
C SER A 252 -5.24 -10.25 -10.23
N ASP A 253 -6.34 -10.99 -10.39
CA ASP A 253 -7.59 -10.73 -9.67
C ASP A 253 -7.40 -10.83 -8.14
N GLY A 254 -6.56 -11.75 -7.66
CA GLY A 254 -6.26 -11.88 -6.22
C GLY A 254 -5.57 -10.65 -5.62
N VAL A 255 -4.67 -10.00 -6.38
CA VAL A 255 -4.04 -8.75 -5.94
C VAL A 255 -5.04 -7.58 -5.99
N THR A 256 -5.94 -7.58 -6.97
CA THR A 256 -7.01 -6.59 -7.07
C THR A 256 -8.03 -6.73 -5.96
N ALA A 257 -8.39 -7.96 -5.60
CA ALA A 257 -9.26 -8.28 -4.47
C ALA A 257 -8.70 -7.74 -3.15
N LEU A 258 -7.43 -8.05 -2.85
CA LEU A 258 -6.74 -7.53 -1.66
C LEU A 258 -6.67 -6.00 -1.67
N THR A 259 -6.40 -5.40 -2.82
CA THR A 259 -6.38 -3.94 -2.97
C THR A 259 -7.75 -3.34 -2.70
N ALA A 260 -8.83 -3.92 -3.24
CA ALA A 260 -10.20 -3.47 -3.01
C ALA A 260 -10.55 -3.51 -1.52
N TYR A 261 -10.26 -4.64 -0.84
CA TYR A 261 -10.49 -4.79 0.59
C TYR A 261 -9.71 -3.75 1.41
N MET A 262 -8.42 -3.54 1.10
CA MET A 262 -7.60 -2.55 1.80
C MET A 262 -8.06 -1.10 1.56
N VAL A 263 -8.51 -0.78 0.33
CA VAL A 263 -9.12 0.53 0.03
C VAL A 263 -10.44 0.70 0.80
N LYS A 264 -11.23 -0.36 0.97
CA LYS A 264 -12.44 -0.31 1.80
C LYS A 264 -12.12 -0.03 3.27
N MET A 265 -11.09 -0.66 3.83
CA MET A 265 -10.63 -0.34 5.20
C MET A 265 -10.10 1.11 5.30
N ALA A 266 -9.61 1.67 4.20
CA ALA A 266 -9.11 3.04 4.10
C ALA A 266 -10.17 4.07 3.68
N GLU A 267 -11.46 3.72 3.69
CA GLU A 267 -12.55 4.62 3.28
C GLU A 267 -12.46 5.97 4.00
N GLY A 268 -12.57 7.07 3.23
CA GLY A 268 -12.47 8.43 3.75
C GLY A 268 -11.04 8.92 4.04
N GLY A 269 -10.02 8.06 3.90
CA GLY A 269 -8.61 8.43 4.03
C GLY A 269 -8.15 9.34 2.90
N GLU A 270 -7.36 10.35 3.23
CA GLU A 270 -6.82 11.32 2.27
C GLU A 270 -5.64 10.72 1.50
N ILE A 271 -5.62 10.95 0.19
CA ILE A 271 -4.53 10.52 -0.71
C ILE A 271 -3.44 11.59 -0.69
N THR A 272 -2.23 11.20 -0.30
CA THR A 272 -1.06 12.07 -0.19
C THR A 272 0.11 11.44 -0.93
N VAL A 273 0.09 11.49 -2.27
CA VAL A 273 0.97 10.70 -3.14
C VAL A 273 1.71 11.53 -4.20
N PRO A 274 2.90 11.08 -4.65
CA PRO A 274 3.66 9.94 -4.13
C PRO A 274 4.25 10.25 -2.74
N SER A 275 4.08 9.34 -1.77
CA SER A 275 4.68 9.53 -0.44
C SER A 275 6.14 9.06 -0.40
N ILE A 276 6.82 9.22 0.74
CA ILE A 276 8.13 8.59 1.00
C ILE A 276 8.02 7.64 2.18
N LYS A 277 8.52 6.41 2.01
CA LYS A 277 8.59 5.38 3.04
C LYS A 277 9.96 4.72 3.06
N ARG A 278 10.24 3.98 4.14
CA ARG A 278 11.48 3.20 4.27
C ARG A 278 11.50 1.97 3.36
#